data_AF-A0A0V8JSB2-F1
#
_entry.id   AF-A0A0V8JSB2-F1
#
_cell.length_a   1.000
_cell.length_b   1.000
_cell.length_c   1.000
_cell.angle_alpha   90.00
_cell.angle_beta   90.00
_cell.angle_gamma   90.00
#
_symmetry.space_group_name_H-M   'P 1'
#
loop_
_entity.id
_entity.type
_entity.pdbx_description
1 polymer ?
#
loop_
_entity_poly.entity_id
_entity_poly.type
_entity_poly.pdbx_seq_one_letter_code
_entity_poly.pdbx_strand_id
1 'polypeptide(L)' 'MALLKQAVEQRCAYLINELMRYGYFKTPAGKQLYELSLTELEMIHIGIKSEFGKHMNRGE' A
#
# COMPACT_ATOMS: atom_id res chain seq x y z
N MET A 1 -3.14 15.46 20.56
CA MET A 1 -3.75 14.39 19.73
C MET A 1 -3.71 14.66 18.22
N ALA A 2 -3.53 15.90 17.74
CA ALA A 2 -3.50 16.21 16.30
C ALA A 2 -2.31 15.62 15.53
N LEU A 3 -1.12 15.54 16.16
CA LEU A 3 0.10 15.03 15.51
C LEU A 3 0.01 13.54 15.11
N LEU A 4 -0.62 12.71 15.96
CA LEU A 4 -0.78 11.28 15.67
C LEU A 4 -1.69 11.07 14.46
N LYS A 5 -2.82 11.79 14.42
CA LYS A 5 -3.75 11.73 13.28
C LYS A 5 -3.07 12.16 11.99
N GLN A 6 -2.33 13.26 12.01
CA GLN A 6 -1.60 13.75 10.84
C GLN A 6 -0.54 12.75 10.37
N ALA A 7 0.20 12.13 11.29
CA ALA A 7 1.19 11.10 10.95
C ALA A 7 0.54 9.87 10.29
N VAL A 8 -0.64 9.45 10.78
CA VAL A 8 -1.41 8.36 10.19
C VAL A 8 -1.89 8.72 8.78
N GLU A 9 -2.44 9.92 8.58
CA GLU A 9 -2.90 10.37 7.26
C GLU A 9 -1.75 10.47 6.24
N GLN A 10 -0.60 11.02 6.65
CA GLN A 10 0.60 11.07 5.81
C GLN A 10 1.07 9.66 5.42
N ARG A 11 1.06 8.73 6.37
CA ARG A 11 1.46 7.34 6.12
C ARG A 11 0.49 6.64 5.18
N CYS A 12 -0.82 6.82 5.34
CA CYS A 12 -1.82 6.29 4.41
C CYS A 12 -1.60 6.85 3.00
N ALA A 13 -1.45 8.17 2.85
CA ALA A 13 -1.22 8.80 1.55
C ALA A 13 0.04 8.26 0.86
N TYR A 14 1.12 8.06 1.61
CA TYR A 14 2.34 7.44 1.10
C TYR A 14 2.09 6.01 0.58
N LEU A 15 1.44 5.16 1.39
CA LEU A 15 1.18 3.77 1.00
C LEU A 15 0.26 3.67 -0.21
N ILE A 16 -0.77 4.50 -0.30
CA ILE A 16 -1.67 4.55 -1.45
C ILE A 16 -0.89 4.87 -2.73
N ASN A 17 -0.01 5.88 -2.69
CA ASN A 17 0.82 6.25 -3.83
C ASN A 17 1.77 5.11 -4.27
N GLU A 18 2.42 4.43 -3.32
CA GLU A 18 3.30 3.30 -3.64
C GLU A 18 2.51 2.12 -4.23
N LEU A 19 1.35 1.78 -3.66
CA LEU A 19 0.47 0.74 -4.20
C LEU A 19 0.01 1.05 -5.63
N MET A 20 -0.36 2.31 -5.91
CA MET A 20 -0.69 2.75 -7.26
C MET A 20 0.49 2.64 -8.22
N ARG A 21 1.73 2.94 -7.78
CA ARG A 21 2.95 2.76 -8.59
C ARG A 21 3.22 1.30 -8.93
N TYR A 22 2.88 0.39 -8.05
CA TYR A 22 2.91 -1.05 -8.33
C TYR A 22 1.73 -1.54 -9.18
N GLY A 23 0.83 -0.65 -9.61
CA GLY A 23 -0.34 -1.00 -10.43
C GLY A 23 -1.51 -1.58 -9.63
N TYR A 24 -1.51 -1.43 -8.31
CA TYR A 24 -2.58 -1.92 -7.43
C TYR A 24 -3.54 -0.80 -7.07
N PHE A 25 -4.80 -0.91 -7.50
CA PHE A 25 -5.80 0.15 -7.37
C PHE A 25 -7.00 -0.20 -6.49
N LYS A 26 -7.27 -1.50 -6.32
CA LYS A 26 -8.40 -2.02 -5.56
C LYS A 26 -8.06 -3.37 -4.97
N THR A 27 -8.68 -3.67 -3.85
CA THR A 27 -8.58 -4.99 -3.23
C THR A 27 -9.34 -6.04 -4.04
N PRO A 28 -9.03 -7.34 -3.87
CA PRO A 28 -9.81 -8.42 -4.47
C PRO A 28 -11.29 -8.40 -4.09
N ALA A 29 -11.61 -7.84 -2.91
CA ALA A 29 -12.98 -7.64 -2.43
C ALA A 29 -13.67 -6.41 -3.06
N GLY A 30 -13.00 -5.69 -3.96
CA GLY A 30 -13.55 -4.53 -4.66
C GLY A 30 -13.42 -3.20 -3.90
N LYS A 31 -12.90 -3.18 -2.67
CA LYS A 31 -12.65 -1.93 -1.92
C LYS A 31 -11.55 -1.11 -2.56
N GLN A 32 -11.73 0.20 -2.63
CA GLN A 32 -10.71 1.16 -3.03
C GLN A 32 -9.67 1.37 -1.93
N LEU A 33 -8.48 1.81 -2.31
CA LEU A 33 -7.37 2.04 -1.37
C LEU A 33 -7.67 3.09 -0.30
N TYR A 34 -8.45 4.12 -0.64
CA TYR A 34 -8.85 5.18 0.30
C TYR A 34 -9.85 4.72 1.35
N GLU A 35 -10.46 3.55 1.16
CA GLU A 35 -11.40 2.94 2.11
C GLU A 35 -10.70 2.03 3.13
N LEU A 36 -9.39 1.85 3.01
CA LEU A 36 -8.60 0.96 3.84
C LEU A 36 -8.01 1.69 5.04
N SER A 37 -7.94 0.98 6.16
CA SER A 37 -7.18 1.41 7.32
C SER A 37 -5.67 1.41 7.04
N LEU A 38 -4.91 2.15 7.86
CA LEU A 38 -3.45 2.16 7.79
C LEU A 38 -2.86 0.74 7.83
N THR A 39 -3.35 -0.11 8.74
CA THR A 39 -2.88 -1.49 8.88
C THR A 39 -3.15 -2.33 7.64
N GLU A 40 -4.33 -2.20 7.02
CA GLU A 40 -4.64 -2.88 5.76
C GLU A 40 -3.71 -2.44 4.63
N LEU A 41 -3.47 -1.13 4.49
CA LEU A 41 -2.54 -0.58 3.49
C LEU A 41 -1.11 -1.10 3.69
N GLU A 42 -0.62 -1.18 4.93
CA GLU A 42 0.71 -1.69 5.23
C GLU A 42 0.86 -3.18 4.90
N MET A 43 -0.13 -4.00 5.24
CA MET A 43 -0.11 -5.44 4.92
C MET A 43 -0.08 -5.67 3.41
N ILE A 44 -0.92 -4.96 2.65
CA ILE A 44 -0.94 -5.06 1.19
C ILE A 44 0.40 -4.61 0.61
N HIS A 45 0.92 -3.47 1.07
CA HIS A 45 2.20 -2.94 0.58
C HIS A 45 3.36 -3.91 0.82
N ILE A 46 3.42 -4.56 1.98
CA ILE A 46 4.43 -5.60 2.27
C ILE A 46 4.31 -6.78 1.31
N GLY A 47 3.08 -7.24 1.06
CA GLY A 47 2.81 -8.34 0.13
C GLY A 47 3.29 -7.99 -1.29
N ILE A 48 2.82 -6.87 -1.83
CA ILE A 48 3.13 -6.43 -3.19
C ILE A 48 4.62 -6.15 -3.36
N LYS A 49 5.26 -5.46 -2.41
CA LYS A 49 6.69 -5.19 -2.47
C LYS A 49 7.51 -6.49 -2.49
N SER A 50 7.07 -7.51 -1.76
CA SER A 50 7.72 -8.83 -1.74
C SER A 50 7.55 -9.57 -3.06
N GLU A 51 6.39 -9.47 -3.70
CA GLU A 51 6.16 -10.06 -5.03
C GLU A 51 6.94 -9.32 -6.11
N PHE A 52 6.90 -8.00 -6.10
CA PHE A 52 7.62 -7.15 -7.05
C PHE A 52 9.14 -7.39 -7.00
N GLY A 53 9.71 -7.49 -5.79
CA GLY A 53 11.12 -7.83 -5.61
C GLY A 53 11.49 -9.22 -6.13
N LYS A 54 10.59 -10.21 -6.04
CA LYS A 54 10.81 -11.55 -6.62
C LYS A 54 10.72 -11.55 -8.14
N HIS A 55 9.84 -10.73 -8.72
CA HIS A 55 9.71 -10.61 -10.17
C HIS A 55 10.91 -9.92 -10.83
N MET A 56 11.54 -8.94 -10.17
CA MET A 56 12.79 -8.33 -10.68
C MET A 56 14.00 -9.29 -10.61
N ASN A 57 14.02 -10.25 -9.68
CA ASN A 57 15.14 -11.19 -9.48
C ASN A 57 15.05 -12.47 -10.35
N ARG A 58 14.05 -12.58 -11.23
CA ARG A 58 13.86 -13.72 -12.15
C ARG A 58 14.19 -13.37 -13.61
N GLY A 59 14.78 -12.20 -13.83
CA GLY A 59 15.32 -11.78 -15.12
C GLY A 59 16.85 -11.72 -15.07
N GLU A 60 17.50 -12.84 -14.81
CA GLU A 60 18.93 -13.08 -15.06
C GLU A 60 19.10 -14.49 -15.66
#